data_AF-A0A6C1DX35-F1
#
_entry.id   AF-A0A6C1DX35-F1
#
_cell.length_a   1.000
_cell.length_b   1.000
_cell.length_c   1.000
_cell.angle_alpha   90.00
_cell.angle_beta   90.00
_cell.angle_gamma   90.00
#
_symmetry.space_group_name_H-M   'P 1'
#
loop_
_entity.id
_entity.type
_entity.pdbx_description
1 polymer ?
#
loop_
_entity_poly.entity_id
_entity_poly.type
_entity_poly.pdbx_seq_one_letter_code
_entity_poly.pdbx_strand_id
1 'polypeptide(L)'
;MYEKLNMLEEAQNLYQELLSRFFEALNVPGKVDESERGEVLRKDLRILIKSLEINKDIESGKRKLLQHLLLAQEEILSKSPELKEFFENRKKKLSMVKDINRDPNDDFKTFVSEENIKFDEQGYMILDLEKNSSAWEPFKEEFFTARDLYTAYCLSSKDIAAALSCKITSVEWMVMADMPPGQILLSQANLGSLFYLQAEKLEADLNQLEQKKSKESNQELDMGTYIKAVRFVRKNRDLCLERAQKCYDSVIAFAKRNRKIRFHVKDQLDPSIAQSIALSTYGMGVLSLHEGVLAKAEKLFKDSITMAKETEFNELLAEAEKELEKTTVLKAAKKEGLN
;
A
#
# COMPACT_ATOMS: atom_id res chain seq x y z
N MET A 1 -10.38 21.16 -22.51
CA MET A 1 -10.50 21.48 -23.95
C MET A 1 -9.27 20.96 -24.70
N TYR A 2 -8.07 21.42 -24.36
CA TYR A 2 -6.81 20.98 -24.98
C TYR A 2 -6.64 19.46 -25.06
N GLU A 3 -6.92 18.71 -24.00
CA GLU A 3 -6.90 17.24 -24.05
C GLU A 3 -7.81 16.65 -25.13
N LYS A 4 -9.04 17.16 -25.27
CA LYS A 4 -9.99 16.70 -26.30
C LYS A 4 -9.54 17.03 -27.72
N LEU A 5 -8.66 18.02 -27.87
CA LEU A 5 -8.03 18.39 -29.14
C LEU A 5 -6.67 17.72 -29.35
N ASN A 6 -6.28 16.79 -28.46
CA ASN A 6 -4.98 16.12 -28.46
C ASN A 6 -3.76 17.07 -28.33
N MET A 7 -3.99 18.26 -27.76
CA MET A 7 -2.98 19.28 -27.49
C MET A 7 -2.41 19.06 -26.07
N LEU A 8 -1.63 18.01 -25.91
CA LEU A 8 -1.20 17.52 -24.59
C LEU A 8 -0.17 18.43 -23.92
N GLU A 9 0.68 19.11 -24.69
CA GLU A 9 1.70 20.00 -24.14
C GLU A 9 1.07 21.28 -23.55
N GLU A 10 0.10 21.86 -24.25
CA GLU A 10 -0.66 23.02 -23.79
C GLU A 10 -1.53 22.67 -22.58
N ALA A 11 -2.15 21.48 -22.58
CA ALA A 11 -2.86 20.97 -21.40
C ALA A 11 -1.91 20.86 -20.20
N GLN A 12 -0.71 20.28 -20.40
CA GLN A 12 0.27 20.13 -19.35
C GLN A 12 0.75 21.48 -18.81
N ASN A 13 1.06 22.43 -19.67
CA ASN A 13 1.49 23.78 -19.27
C ASN A 13 0.41 24.49 -18.44
N LEU A 14 -0.86 24.38 -18.83
CA LEU A 14 -1.97 24.93 -18.07
C LEU A 14 -2.10 24.26 -16.69
N TYR A 15 -1.97 22.93 -16.61
CA TYR A 15 -1.99 22.23 -15.33
C TYR A 15 -0.85 22.66 -14.42
N GLN A 16 0.37 22.82 -14.97
CA GLN A 16 1.51 23.30 -14.19
C GLN A 16 1.28 24.71 -13.62
N GLU A 17 0.74 25.61 -14.43
CA GLU A 17 0.42 26.96 -13.98
C GLU A 17 -0.63 26.94 -12.86
N LEU A 18 -1.71 26.17 -13.04
CA LEU A 18 -2.76 26.03 -12.03
C LEU A 18 -2.21 25.47 -10.72
N LEU A 19 -1.45 24.36 -10.78
CA LEU A 19 -0.84 23.75 -9.60
C LEU A 19 0.09 24.71 -8.88
N SER A 20 0.91 25.47 -9.60
CA SER A 20 1.78 26.48 -8.99
C SER A 20 0.97 27.55 -8.25
N ARG A 21 -0.15 28.02 -8.82
CA ARG A 21 -1.01 29.03 -8.20
C ARG A 21 -1.74 28.48 -6.98
N PHE A 22 -2.26 27.25 -7.05
CA PHE A 22 -2.89 26.59 -5.91
C PHE A 22 -1.89 26.37 -4.77
N PHE A 23 -0.71 25.83 -5.09
CA PHE A 23 0.36 25.60 -4.12
C PHE A 23 0.74 26.90 -3.41
N GLU A 24 0.98 27.98 -4.16
CA GLU A 24 1.31 29.29 -3.58
C GLU A 24 0.16 29.84 -2.72
N ALA A 25 -1.09 29.72 -3.17
CA ALA A 25 -2.25 30.18 -2.41
C ALA A 25 -2.43 29.42 -1.08
N LEU A 26 -2.24 28.10 -1.10
CA LEU A 26 -2.43 27.24 0.07
C LEU A 26 -1.27 27.32 1.07
N ASN A 27 -0.06 27.57 0.60
CA ASN A 27 1.17 27.62 1.41
C ASN A 27 1.41 28.98 2.07
N VAL A 28 0.79 30.06 1.57
CA VAL A 28 0.88 31.40 2.19
C VAL A 28 -0.25 31.58 3.21
N PRO A 29 0.06 31.77 4.51
CA PRO A 29 -0.96 31.97 5.54
C PRO A 29 -1.87 33.16 5.25
N GLY A 30 -3.18 33.00 5.44
CA GLY A 30 -4.17 34.05 5.26
C GLY A 30 -4.50 34.44 3.81
N LYS A 31 -3.86 33.83 2.80
CA LYS A 31 -4.16 34.09 1.38
C LYS A 31 -5.45 33.42 0.91
N VAL A 32 -5.83 32.31 1.54
CA VAL A 32 -7.11 31.63 1.36
C VAL A 32 -7.81 31.62 2.70
N ASP A 33 -9.09 32.00 2.71
CA ASP A 33 -9.91 31.96 3.93
C ASP A 33 -10.02 30.54 4.48
N GLU A 34 -9.94 30.36 5.80
CA GLU A 34 -9.92 29.03 6.44
C GLU A 34 -11.15 28.19 6.08
N SER A 35 -12.29 28.85 5.90
CA SER A 35 -13.55 28.21 5.50
C SER A 35 -13.49 27.62 4.07
N GLU A 36 -12.69 28.20 3.18
CA GLU A 36 -12.57 27.79 1.79
C GLU A 36 -11.37 26.87 1.51
N ARG A 37 -10.40 26.80 2.45
CA ARG A 37 -9.16 26.03 2.27
C ARG A 37 -9.39 24.58 1.84
N GLY A 38 -10.37 23.90 2.45
CA GLY A 38 -10.71 22.52 2.10
C GLY A 38 -11.18 22.36 0.64
N GLU A 39 -11.98 23.30 0.14
CA GLU A 39 -12.46 23.31 -1.25
C GLU A 39 -11.34 23.63 -2.24
N VAL A 40 -10.43 24.53 -1.86
CA VAL A 40 -9.25 24.86 -2.67
C VAL A 40 -8.31 23.65 -2.75
N LEU A 41 -8.06 22.95 -1.64
CA LEU A 41 -7.30 21.70 -1.62
C LEU A 41 -7.94 20.61 -2.48
N ARG A 42 -9.27 20.47 -2.44
CA ARG A 42 -9.97 19.53 -3.31
C ARG A 42 -9.69 19.81 -4.79
N LYS A 43 -9.79 21.07 -5.21
CA LYS A 43 -9.52 21.49 -6.60
C LYS A 43 -8.05 21.27 -6.98
N ASP A 44 -7.13 21.62 -6.08
CA ASP A 44 -5.70 21.39 -6.25
C ASP A 44 -5.40 19.90 -6.49
N LEU A 45 -5.89 19.01 -5.63
CA LEU A 45 -5.67 17.56 -5.76
C LEU A 45 -6.31 16.98 -7.02
N ARG A 46 -7.51 17.44 -7.43
CA ARG A 46 -8.13 17.01 -8.71
C ARG A 46 -7.26 17.37 -9.90
N ILE A 47 -6.75 18.60 -9.93
CA ILE A 47 -5.87 19.07 -11.00
C ILE A 47 -4.56 18.30 -10.98
N LEU A 48 -4.02 18.02 -9.80
CA LEU A 48 -2.80 17.24 -9.63
C LEU A 48 -2.96 15.85 -10.21
N ILE A 49 -3.99 15.11 -9.78
CA ILE A 49 -4.34 13.78 -10.29
C ILE A 49 -4.45 13.81 -11.82
N LYS A 50 -5.21 14.78 -12.34
CA LYS A 50 -5.43 14.90 -13.79
C LYS A 50 -4.13 15.20 -14.56
N SER A 51 -3.29 16.08 -14.03
CA SER A 51 -2.00 16.43 -14.65
C SER A 51 -1.04 15.25 -14.75
N LEU A 52 -1.19 14.26 -13.86
CA LEU A 52 -0.31 13.09 -13.81
C LEU A 52 -0.71 12.02 -14.83
N GLU A 53 -1.94 12.03 -15.34
CA GLU A 53 -2.39 11.11 -16.40
C GLU A 53 -1.63 11.33 -17.72
N ILE A 54 -1.23 12.58 -17.99
CA ILE A 54 -0.48 12.96 -19.20
C ILE A 54 1.00 13.24 -18.92
N ASN A 55 1.43 13.12 -17.66
CA ASN A 55 2.79 13.37 -17.26
C ASN A 55 3.73 12.24 -17.70
N LYS A 56 4.87 12.60 -18.29
CA LYS A 56 5.88 11.64 -18.77
C LYS A 56 7.10 11.52 -17.84
N ASP A 57 7.30 12.49 -16.95
CA ASP A 57 8.46 12.54 -16.05
C ASP A 57 8.06 12.01 -14.65
N ILE A 58 8.49 10.78 -14.35
CA ILE A 58 8.19 10.10 -13.10
C ILE A 58 8.74 10.87 -11.89
N GLU A 59 9.97 11.38 -11.94
CA GLU A 59 10.58 12.06 -10.78
C GLU A 59 9.96 13.43 -10.53
N SER A 60 9.60 14.16 -11.60
CA SER A 60 8.84 15.41 -11.49
C SER A 60 7.45 15.15 -10.90
N GLY A 61 6.73 14.15 -11.39
CA GLY A 61 5.41 13.80 -10.88
C GLY A 61 5.44 13.35 -9.42
N LYS A 62 6.41 12.51 -9.03
CA LYS A 62 6.63 12.07 -7.66
C LYS A 62 6.86 13.24 -6.70
N ARG A 63 7.69 14.21 -7.10
CA ARG A 63 7.96 15.42 -6.27
C ARG A 63 6.71 16.29 -6.12
N LYS A 64 5.94 16.51 -7.19
CA LYS A 64 4.69 17.28 -7.14
C LYS A 64 3.66 16.60 -6.24
N LEU A 65 3.46 15.30 -6.41
CA LEU A 65 2.59 14.51 -5.53
C LEU A 65 2.94 14.70 -4.05
N LEU A 66 4.23 14.55 -3.71
CA LEU A 66 4.67 14.74 -2.33
C LEU A 66 4.40 16.16 -1.81
N GLN A 67 4.74 17.19 -2.58
CA GLN A 67 4.55 18.59 -2.18
C GLN A 67 3.08 18.91 -1.87
N HIS A 68 2.18 18.53 -2.76
CA HIS A 68 0.75 18.82 -2.59
C HIS A 68 0.08 17.93 -1.54
N LEU A 69 0.50 16.67 -1.41
CA LEU A 69 0.05 15.80 -0.32
C LEU A 69 0.45 16.32 1.05
N LEU A 70 1.62 16.97 1.18
CA LEU A 70 2.04 17.59 2.44
C LEU A 70 1.15 18.77 2.82
N LEU A 71 0.69 19.59 1.87
CA LEU A 71 -0.27 20.67 2.13
C LEU A 71 -1.60 20.11 2.66
N ALA A 72 -2.13 19.07 2.00
CA ALA A 72 -3.36 18.42 2.43
C ALA A 72 -3.21 17.76 3.81
N GLN A 73 -2.07 17.13 4.07
CA GLN A 73 -1.75 16.57 5.38
C GLN A 73 -1.70 17.66 6.46
N GLU A 74 -1.07 18.80 6.21
CA GLU A 74 -1.01 19.90 7.18
C GLU A 74 -2.41 20.42 7.54
N GLU A 75 -3.31 20.53 6.56
CA GLU A 75 -4.71 20.91 6.78
C GLU A 75 -5.47 19.89 7.63
N ILE A 76 -5.28 18.59 7.41
CA ILE A 76 -5.92 17.54 8.23
C ILE A 76 -5.45 17.66 9.68
N LEU A 77 -4.14 17.87 9.88
CA LEU A 77 -3.53 17.95 11.21
C LEU A 77 -3.85 19.25 11.95
N SER A 78 -4.13 20.35 11.23
CA SER A 78 -4.58 21.60 11.85
C SER A 78 -6.03 21.48 12.34
N LYS A 79 -6.87 20.72 11.63
CA LYS A 79 -8.30 20.50 11.96
C LYS A 79 -8.54 19.41 13.00
N SER A 80 -7.61 18.50 13.23
CA SER A 80 -7.71 17.49 14.28
C SER A 80 -6.44 17.41 15.14
N PRO A 81 -6.47 18.06 16.32
CA PRO A 81 -5.41 17.93 17.33
C PRO A 81 -5.18 16.48 17.78
N GLU A 82 -6.23 15.66 17.81
CA GLU A 82 -6.14 14.24 18.19
C GLU A 82 -5.33 13.45 17.17
N LEU A 83 -5.54 13.68 15.87
CA LEU A 83 -4.73 13.10 14.81
C LEU A 83 -3.28 13.58 14.95
N LYS A 84 -3.07 14.88 15.18
CA LYS A 84 -1.74 15.45 15.37
C LYS A 84 -0.99 14.80 16.53
N GLU A 85 -1.62 14.65 17.69
CA GLU A 85 -1.03 13.99 18.86
C GLU A 85 -0.72 12.52 18.57
N PHE A 86 -1.64 11.80 17.92
CA PHE A 86 -1.43 10.42 17.49
C PHE A 86 -0.16 10.28 16.63
N PHE A 87 0.06 11.19 15.66
CA PHE A 87 1.27 11.17 14.83
C PHE A 87 2.53 11.53 15.59
N GLU A 88 2.49 12.54 16.46
CA GLU A 88 3.64 12.92 17.27
C GLU A 88 4.08 11.77 18.18
N ASN A 89 3.13 11.07 18.80
CA ASN A 89 3.40 9.91 19.64
C ASN A 89 3.99 8.74 18.84
N ARG A 90 3.49 8.51 17.61
CA ARG A 90 4.09 7.52 16.70
C ARG A 90 5.51 7.90 16.29
N LYS A 91 5.75 9.17 15.93
CA LYS A 91 7.07 9.67 15.54
C LYS A 91 8.06 9.56 16.69
N LYS A 92 7.63 9.84 17.93
CA LYS A 92 8.42 9.65 19.15
C LYS A 92 8.80 8.18 19.35
N LYS A 93 7.83 7.25 19.22
CA LYS A 93 8.08 5.80 19.28
C LYS A 93 9.10 5.37 18.22
N LEU A 94 8.99 5.85 16.99
CA LEU A 94 9.94 5.55 15.91
C LEU A 94 11.32 6.20 16.12
N SER A 95 11.41 7.38 16.74
CA SER A 95 12.68 8.04 17.03
C SER A 95 13.43 7.43 18.21
N MET A 96 12.72 6.89 19.21
CA MET A 96 13.32 6.15 20.33
C MET A 96 13.92 4.80 19.89
N VAL A 97 13.53 4.30 18.71
CA VAL A 97 13.98 3.02 18.13
C VAL A 97 15.26 3.18 17.27
N LYS A 98 15.83 4.39 17.19
CA LYS A 98 17.15 4.62 16.54
C LYS A 98 18.32 4.05 17.35
N ASP A 99 18.11 3.71 18.62
CA ASP A 99 19.09 3.01 19.43
C ASP A 99 18.85 1.49 19.36
N ILE A 100 19.72 0.83 18.59
CA ILE A 100 20.17 -0.56 18.70
C ILE A 100 19.12 -1.55 19.26
N ASN A 101 18.51 -2.32 18.34
CA ASN A 101 17.54 -3.40 18.54
C ASN A 101 16.07 -2.96 18.52
N ARG A 102 15.47 -3.04 17.33
CA ARG A 102 14.03 -3.25 17.20
C ARG A 102 13.63 -4.44 18.09
N ASP A 103 12.75 -4.17 19.05
CA ASP A 103 12.11 -5.18 19.90
C ASP A 103 11.55 -6.29 18.99
N PRO A 104 11.94 -7.56 19.20
CA PRO A 104 11.31 -8.69 18.52
C PRO A 104 9.79 -8.76 18.74
N ASN A 105 9.25 -8.03 19.73
CA ASN A 105 7.83 -7.90 20.03
C ASN A 105 7.17 -6.61 19.48
N ASP A 106 7.75 -5.95 18.46
CA ASP A 106 7.01 -4.93 17.68
C ASP A 106 5.88 -5.63 16.90
N ASP A 107 4.80 -5.92 17.63
CA ASP A 107 3.62 -6.63 17.17
C ASP A 107 2.93 -5.73 16.14
N PHE A 108 3.34 -5.89 14.88
CA PHE A 108 2.64 -5.31 13.75
C PHE A 108 1.19 -5.76 13.81
N LYS A 109 0.32 -4.89 14.33
CA LYS A 109 -1.12 -5.04 14.30
C LYS A 109 -1.61 -4.57 12.94
N THR A 110 -2.36 -5.41 12.28
CA THR A 110 -3.08 -5.02 11.06
C THR A 110 -4.13 -3.97 11.39
N PHE A 111 -4.32 -3.00 10.50
CA PHE A 111 -5.23 -1.87 10.75
C PHE A 111 -6.71 -2.31 10.67
N VAL A 112 -6.99 -3.24 9.76
CA VAL A 112 -8.17 -4.09 9.78
C VAL A 112 -7.88 -5.29 10.67
N SER A 113 -8.53 -5.32 11.83
CA SER A 113 -8.54 -6.44 12.75
C SER A 113 -9.91 -6.55 13.40
N GLU A 114 -10.16 -7.67 14.08
CA GLU A 114 -11.42 -7.96 14.77
C GLU A 114 -11.77 -6.92 15.84
N GLU A 115 -10.76 -6.20 16.35
CA GLU A 115 -10.91 -5.16 17.37
C GLU A 115 -11.47 -3.86 16.80
N ASN A 116 -11.25 -3.58 15.51
CA ASN A 116 -11.49 -2.26 14.91
C ASN A 116 -12.72 -2.20 14.00
N ILE A 117 -13.31 -3.34 13.64
CA ILE A 117 -14.46 -3.43 12.74
C ILE A 117 -15.71 -3.89 13.51
N LYS A 118 -16.74 -3.06 13.52
CA LYS A 118 -18.09 -3.36 14.01
C LYS A 118 -19.07 -3.49 12.85
N PHE A 119 -20.26 -4.02 13.15
CA PHE A 119 -21.39 -4.03 12.24
C PHE A 119 -22.52 -3.21 12.86
N ASP A 120 -23.23 -2.40 12.05
CA ASP A 120 -24.46 -1.77 12.50
C ASP A 120 -25.64 -2.75 12.53
N GLU A 121 -26.78 -2.27 13.01
CA GLU A 121 -28.03 -3.03 13.13
C GLU A 121 -28.55 -3.53 11.77
N GLN A 122 -28.11 -2.93 10.67
CA GLN A 122 -28.46 -3.26 9.29
C GLN A 122 -27.43 -4.20 8.63
N GLY A 123 -26.32 -4.51 9.32
CA GLY A 123 -25.27 -5.40 8.87
C GLY A 123 -24.20 -4.74 7.99
N TYR A 124 -24.16 -3.41 7.93
CA TYR A 124 -23.08 -2.66 7.31
C TYR A 124 -21.88 -2.58 8.24
N MET A 125 -20.70 -2.58 7.64
CA MET A 125 -19.44 -2.52 8.37
C MET A 125 -19.15 -1.08 8.78
N ILE A 126 -18.94 -0.86 10.08
CA ILE A 126 -18.60 0.45 10.68
C ILE A 126 -17.28 0.32 11.43
N LEU A 127 -16.41 1.31 11.32
CA LEU A 127 -15.19 1.39 12.12
C LEU A 127 -15.50 2.03 13.47
N ASP A 128 -15.09 1.38 14.56
CA ASP A 128 -15.32 1.88 15.92
C ASP A 128 -14.27 2.92 16.31
N LEU A 129 -14.29 4.07 15.66
CA LEU A 129 -13.36 5.15 15.95
C LEU A 129 -14.15 6.46 16.04
N GLU A 130 -14.40 6.93 17.27
CA GLU A 130 -14.81 8.32 17.52
C GLU A 130 -13.69 9.25 17.01
N LYS A 131 -13.75 9.60 15.72
CA LYS A 131 -12.77 10.47 15.08
C LYS A 131 -13.51 11.51 14.27
N ASN A 132 -13.02 12.74 14.37
CA ASN A 132 -13.63 13.91 13.74
C ASN A 132 -13.50 13.80 12.20
N SER A 133 -14.46 13.12 11.57
CA SER A 133 -14.48 12.84 10.12
C SER A 133 -14.41 14.10 9.27
N SER A 134 -14.75 15.28 9.81
CA SER A 134 -14.76 16.53 9.05
C SER A 134 -13.38 17.03 8.67
N ALA A 135 -12.29 16.59 9.34
CA ALA A 135 -10.93 17.01 9.02
C ALA A 135 -10.48 16.58 7.61
N TRP A 136 -11.13 15.55 7.07
CA TRP A 136 -10.87 14.97 5.75
C TRP A 136 -11.72 15.59 4.64
N GLU A 137 -12.81 16.26 5.00
CA GLU A 137 -13.76 16.82 4.04
C GLU A 137 -13.35 18.23 3.62
N PRO A 138 -13.60 18.62 2.35
CA PRO A 138 -14.32 17.88 1.30
C PRO A 138 -13.42 17.06 0.35
N PHE A 139 -12.13 16.90 0.66
CA PHE A 139 -11.10 16.40 -0.27
C PHE A 139 -10.64 14.96 -0.01
N LYS A 140 -11.40 14.20 0.80
CA LYS A 140 -11.06 12.86 1.29
C LYS A 140 -10.73 11.88 0.17
N GLU A 141 -11.60 11.79 -0.84
CA GLU A 141 -11.44 10.87 -1.97
C GLU A 141 -10.22 11.23 -2.82
N GLU A 142 -10.05 12.52 -3.16
CA GLU A 142 -8.90 13.00 -3.93
C GLU A 142 -7.59 12.78 -3.18
N PHE A 143 -7.60 12.93 -1.86
CA PHE A 143 -6.43 12.73 -1.03
C PHE A 143 -5.96 11.26 -1.08
N PHE A 144 -6.86 10.30 -0.83
CA PHE A 144 -6.47 8.89 -0.90
C PHE A 144 -6.11 8.45 -2.31
N THR A 145 -6.80 8.96 -3.33
CA THR A 145 -6.42 8.73 -4.74
C THR A 145 -5.01 9.24 -5.04
N ALA A 146 -4.68 10.47 -4.62
CA ALA A 146 -3.35 11.05 -4.82
C ALA A 146 -2.26 10.27 -4.05
N ARG A 147 -2.58 9.74 -2.86
CA ARG A 147 -1.65 8.88 -2.11
C ARG A 147 -1.38 7.56 -2.82
N ASP A 148 -2.40 6.93 -3.39
CA ASP A 148 -2.22 5.69 -4.16
C ASP A 148 -1.42 5.94 -5.44
N LEU A 149 -1.64 7.07 -6.12
CA LEU A 149 -0.78 7.51 -7.23
C LEU A 149 0.66 7.74 -6.78
N TYR A 150 0.89 8.35 -5.61
CA TYR A 150 2.24 8.52 -5.08
C TYR A 150 2.93 7.19 -4.80
N THR A 151 2.20 6.22 -4.25
CA THR A 151 2.70 4.86 -4.08
C THR A 151 3.07 4.23 -5.42
N ALA A 152 2.24 4.37 -6.45
CA ALA A 152 2.53 3.88 -7.80
C ALA A 152 3.79 4.54 -8.39
N TYR A 153 3.92 5.86 -8.28
CA TYR A 153 5.10 6.60 -8.74
C TYR A 153 6.38 6.18 -8.00
N CYS A 154 6.31 5.93 -6.69
CA CYS A 154 7.42 5.38 -5.92
C CYS A 154 7.84 4.00 -6.44
N LEU A 155 6.89 3.14 -6.77
CA LEU A 155 7.18 1.83 -7.36
C LEU A 155 7.82 1.96 -8.74
N SER A 156 7.30 2.85 -9.60
CA SER A 156 7.87 3.13 -10.91
C SER A 156 9.31 3.67 -10.83
N SER A 157 9.63 4.44 -9.79
CA SER A 157 10.99 4.92 -9.49
C SER A 157 11.85 3.91 -8.71
N LYS A 158 11.40 2.66 -8.52
CA LYS A 158 12.06 1.60 -7.71
C LYS A 158 12.32 1.98 -6.24
N ASP A 159 11.58 2.95 -5.72
CA ASP A 159 11.64 3.40 -4.33
C ASP A 159 10.60 2.68 -3.47
N ILE A 160 10.84 1.39 -3.27
CA ILE A 160 9.94 0.49 -2.54
C ILE A 160 9.78 0.93 -1.08
N ALA A 161 10.83 1.51 -0.49
CA ALA A 161 10.80 1.98 0.89
C ALA A 161 9.84 3.16 1.07
N ALA A 162 9.87 4.15 0.16
CA ALA A 162 8.92 5.25 0.17
C ALA A 162 7.49 4.77 -0.14
N ALA A 163 7.32 3.86 -1.11
CA ALA A 163 6.02 3.26 -1.43
C ALA A 163 5.40 2.57 -0.21
N LEU A 164 6.19 1.75 0.49
CA LEU A 164 5.75 1.03 1.69
C LEU A 164 5.42 1.98 2.84
N SER A 165 6.29 2.96 3.12
CA SER A 165 6.04 3.98 4.16
C SER A 165 4.77 4.77 3.89
N CYS A 166 4.57 5.20 2.63
CA CYS A 166 3.35 5.87 2.20
C CYS A 166 2.13 4.99 2.42
N LYS A 167 2.15 3.73 1.95
CA LYS A 167 0.98 2.83 2.00
C LYS A 167 0.61 2.42 3.41
N ILE A 168 1.57 2.15 4.30
CA ILE A 168 1.31 1.93 5.75
C ILE A 168 0.51 3.12 6.31
N THR A 169 1.02 4.32 6.06
CA THR A 169 0.38 5.55 6.52
C THR A 169 -0.99 5.73 5.87
N SER A 170 -1.15 5.43 4.58
CA SER A 170 -2.44 5.51 3.89
C SER A 170 -3.48 4.61 4.53
N VAL A 171 -3.17 3.32 4.76
CA VAL A 171 -4.14 2.37 5.34
C VAL A 171 -4.57 2.82 6.73
N GLU A 172 -3.63 3.29 7.56
CA GLU A 172 -3.94 3.89 8.87
C GLU A 172 -4.91 5.05 8.74
N TRP A 173 -4.67 5.94 7.79
CA TRP A 173 -5.45 7.16 7.61
C TRP A 173 -6.83 6.84 7.05
N MET A 174 -6.94 5.85 6.16
CA MET A 174 -8.23 5.39 5.64
C MET A 174 -9.15 4.91 6.77
N VAL A 175 -8.58 4.19 7.75
CA VAL A 175 -9.31 3.76 8.95
C VAL A 175 -9.74 4.97 9.80
N MET A 176 -8.91 6.01 9.90
CA MET A 176 -9.24 7.22 10.67
C MET A 176 -10.19 8.18 9.97
N ALA A 177 -10.27 8.09 8.65
CA ALA A 177 -11.13 8.89 7.78
C ALA A 177 -12.49 8.23 7.53
N ASP A 178 -12.77 7.10 8.18
CA ASP A 178 -13.98 6.30 7.99
C ASP A 178 -14.22 5.96 6.51
N MET A 179 -13.14 5.52 5.83
CA MET A 179 -13.24 5.10 4.43
C MET A 179 -14.07 3.82 4.31
N PRO A 180 -14.72 3.58 3.16
CA PRO A 180 -15.48 2.36 2.91
C PRO A 180 -14.63 1.12 3.22
N PRO A 181 -15.12 0.19 4.06
CA PRO A 181 -14.25 -0.88 4.54
C PRO A 181 -13.73 -1.84 3.46
N GLY A 182 -14.45 -1.95 2.33
CA GLY A 182 -13.94 -2.66 1.15
C GLY A 182 -12.64 -2.07 0.61
N GLN A 183 -12.56 -0.75 0.51
CA GLN A 183 -11.34 -0.05 0.09
C GLN A 183 -10.22 -0.23 1.11
N ILE A 184 -10.54 -0.22 2.42
CA ILE A 184 -9.53 -0.44 3.48
C ILE A 184 -8.96 -1.85 3.39
N LEU A 185 -9.82 -2.87 3.24
CA LEU A 185 -9.39 -4.26 3.05
C LEU A 185 -8.51 -4.44 1.82
N LEU A 186 -8.89 -3.83 0.69
CA LEU A 186 -8.09 -3.86 -0.53
C LEU A 186 -6.75 -3.15 -0.35
N SER A 187 -6.74 -1.98 0.31
CA SER A 187 -5.53 -1.23 0.61
C SER A 187 -4.59 -2.02 1.55
N GLN A 188 -5.14 -2.78 2.49
CA GLN A 188 -4.39 -3.68 3.37
C GLN A 188 -3.83 -4.91 2.63
N ALA A 189 -4.59 -5.52 1.71
CA ALA A 189 -4.08 -6.57 0.84
C ALA A 189 -2.92 -6.06 -0.02
N ASN A 190 -3.06 -4.86 -0.60
CA ASN A 190 -1.99 -4.18 -1.34
C ASN A 190 -0.76 -3.88 -0.46
N LEU A 191 -0.96 -3.53 0.81
CA LEU A 191 0.14 -3.39 1.77
C LEU A 191 0.89 -4.71 1.99
N GLY A 192 0.18 -5.83 2.04
CA GLY A 192 0.77 -7.17 2.05
C GLY A 192 1.68 -7.41 0.83
N SER A 193 1.22 -7.03 -0.37
CA SER A 193 1.99 -7.14 -1.61
C SER A 193 3.28 -6.31 -1.57
N LEU A 194 3.24 -5.10 -0.99
CA LEU A 194 4.43 -4.25 -0.83
C LEU A 194 5.43 -4.83 0.17
N PHE A 195 4.96 -5.42 1.27
CA PHE A 195 5.85 -6.12 2.21
C PHE A 195 6.54 -7.30 1.53
N TYR A 196 5.80 -8.10 0.76
CA TYR A 196 6.37 -9.21 0.00
C TYR A 196 7.43 -8.70 -1.01
N LEU A 197 7.09 -7.67 -1.78
CA LEU A 197 8.02 -7.07 -2.75
C LEU A 197 9.30 -6.53 -2.07
N GLN A 198 9.19 -5.95 -0.89
CA GLN A 198 10.34 -5.51 -0.10
C GLN A 198 11.18 -6.70 0.42
N ALA A 199 10.55 -7.84 0.73
CA ALA A 199 11.26 -9.07 1.09
C ALA A 199 12.07 -9.61 -0.10
N GLU A 200 11.50 -9.67 -1.30
CA GLU A 200 12.19 -10.09 -2.52
C GLU A 200 13.41 -9.20 -2.82
N LYS A 201 13.27 -7.88 -2.64
CA LYS A 201 14.42 -6.97 -2.77
C LYS A 201 15.53 -7.30 -1.77
N LEU A 202 15.17 -7.55 -0.50
CA LEU A 202 16.15 -7.89 0.54
C LEU A 202 16.81 -9.26 0.27
N GLU A 203 16.09 -10.19 -0.34
CA GLU A 203 16.64 -11.46 -0.78
C GLU A 203 17.63 -11.30 -1.95
N ALA A 204 17.33 -10.41 -2.91
CA ALA A 204 18.29 -10.02 -3.94
C ALA A 204 19.54 -9.35 -3.35
N ASP A 205 19.39 -8.46 -2.38
CA ASP A 205 20.51 -7.81 -1.67
C ASP A 205 21.36 -8.85 -0.93
N LEU A 206 20.74 -9.85 -0.30
CA LEU A 206 21.43 -10.96 0.36
C LEU A 206 22.27 -11.77 -0.63
N ASN A 207 21.69 -12.12 -1.79
CA ASN A 207 22.40 -12.85 -2.84
C ASN A 207 23.62 -12.05 -3.36
N GLN A 208 23.50 -10.72 -3.49
CA GLN A 208 24.63 -9.86 -3.86
C GLN A 208 25.73 -9.85 -2.79
N LEU A 209 25.37 -9.79 -1.51
CA LEU A 209 26.34 -9.88 -0.41
C LEU A 209 27.07 -11.22 -0.40
N GLU A 210 26.35 -12.32 -0.62
CA GLU A 210 26.94 -13.67 -0.70
C GLU A 210 27.87 -13.82 -1.91
N GLN A 211 27.51 -13.24 -3.06
CA GLN A 211 28.39 -13.20 -4.24
C GLN A 211 29.65 -12.37 -4.00
N LYS A 212 29.56 -11.20 -3.35
CA LYS A 212 30.73 -10.38 -2.99
C LYS A 212 31.70 -11.16 -2.11
N LYS A 213 31.19 -11.85 -1.09
CA LYS A 213 31.98 -12.74 -0.24
C LYS A 213 32.72 -13.83 -1.02
N SER A 214 32.11 -14.39 -2.07
CA SER A 214 32.74 -15.43 -2.88
C SER A 214 33.87 -14.91 -3.80
N LYS A 215 33.88 -13.60 -4.09
CA LYS A 215 34.83 -12.97 -5.03
C LYS A 215 36.02 -12.28 -4.34
N GLU A 216 35.82 -11.78 -3.12
CA GLU A 216 36.85 -11.08 -2.35
C GLU A 216 37.60 -12.06 -1.43
N SER A 217 38.93 -11.90 -1.31
CA SER A 217 39.75 -12.65 -0.35
C SER A 217 39.30 -12.35 1.08
N ASN A 218 39.29 -13.36 1.96
CA ASN A 218 38.98 -13.18 3.40
C ASN A 218 39.86 -12.14 4.12
N GLN A 219 40.97 -11.69 3.50
CA GLN A 219 41.86 -10.66 4.04
C GLN A 219 41.42 -9.21 3.72
N GLU A 220 40.56 -9.00 2.72
CA GLU A 220 40.08 -7.67 2.30
C GLU A 220 38.69 -7.33 2.87
N LEU A 221 37.91 -8.35 3.25
CA LEU A 221 36.57 -8.21 3.81
C LEU A 221 36.61 -8.05 5.34
N ASP A 222 36.08 -6.93 5.84
CA ASP A 222 35.72 -6.83 7.25
C ASP A 222 34.55 -7.77 7.57
N MET A 223 34.90 -8.97 8.05
CA MET A 223 33.95 -10.00 8.43
C MET A 223 32.98 -9.55 9.53
N GLY A 224 33.39 -8.62 10.40
CA GLY A 224 32.52 -8.07 11.44
C GLY A 224 31.35 -7.26 10.84
N THR A 225 31.65 -6.38 9.90
CA THR A 225 30.63 -5.60 9.17
C THR A 225 29.78 -6.48 8.26
N TYR A 226 30.38 -7.44 7.56
CA TYR A 226 29.65 -8.39 6.72
C TYR A 226 28.60 -9.18 7.50
N ILE A 227 28.98 -9.78 8.63
CA ILE A 227 28.07 -10.59 9.46
C ILE A 227 26.91 -9.72 9.97
N LYS A 228 27.18 -8.48 10.38
CA LYS A 228 26.14 -7.53 10.81
C LYS A 228 25.18 -7.20 9.66
N ALA A 229 25.70 -6.92 8.46
CA ALA A 229 24.89 -6.63 7.28
C ALA A 229 23.99 -7.81 6.90
N VAL A 230 24.54 -9.03 6.80
CA VAL A 230 23.77 -10.24 6.48
C VAL A 230 22.68 -10.49 7.52
N ARG A 231 23.01 -10.39 8.81
CA ARG A 231 22.03 -10.58 9.89
C ARG A 231 20.91 -9.54 9.82
N PHE A 232 21.26 -8.28 9.54
CA PHE A 232 20.29 -7.20 9.37
C PHE A 232 19.36 -7.47 8.18
N VAL A 233 19.91 -7.82 7.01
CA VAL A 233 19.11 -8.08 5.80
C VAL A 233 18.17 -9.27 6.01
N ARG A 234 18.68 -10.40 6.55
CA ARG A 234 17.85 -11.58 6.85
C ARG A 234 16.71 -11.26 7.82
N LYS A 235 17.02 -10.59 8.94
CA LYS A 235 16.00 -10.19 9.92
C LYS A 235 14.92 -9.31 9.29
N ASN A 236 15.29 -8.34 8.45
CA ASN A 236 14.31 -7.48 7.80
C ASN A 236 13.49 -8.21 6.72
N ARG A 237 14.10 -9.15 5.98
CA ARG A 237 13.39 -9.98 5.00
C ARG A 237 12.32 -10.81 5.71
N ASP A 238 12.70 -11.54 6.75
CA ASP A 238 11.79 -12.42 7.49
C ASP A 238 10.64 -11.62 8.12
N LEU A 239 10.94 -10.44 8.67
CA LEU A 239 9.93 -9.51 9.17
C LEU A 239 8.96 -9.02 8.08
N CYS A 240 9.46 -8.78 6.86
CA CYS A 240 8.59 -8.38 5.76
C CYS A 240 7.67 -9.52 5.33
N LEU A 241 8.18 -10.76 5.25
CA LEU A 241 7.36 -11.94 4.96
C LEU A 241 6.27 -12.16 6.02
N GLU A 242 6.63 -12.06 7.30
CA GLU A 242 5.69 -12.17 8.41
C GLU A 242 4.59 -11.09 8.32
N ARG A 243 4.96 -9.84 8.04
CA ARG A 243 4.00 -8.73 7.90
C ARG A 243 3.10 -8.89 6.68
N ALA A 244 3.64 -9.38 5.56
CA ALA A 244 2.86 -9.71 4.38
C ALA A 244 1.80 -10.77 4.72
N GLN A 245 2.23 -11.85 5.39
CA GLN A 245 1.32 -12.90 5.84
C GLN A 245 0.22 -12.35 6.76
N LYS A 246 0.58 -11.56 7.79
CA LYS A 246 -0.40 -10.93 8.70
C LYS A 246 -1.43 -10.10 7.93
N CYS A 247 -1.00 -9.31 6.94
CA CYS A 247 -1.91 -8.51 6.10
C CYS A 247 -2.91 -9.39 5.35
N TYR A 248 -2.47 -10.49 4.72
CA TYR A 248 -3.38 -11.37 3.99
C TYR A 248 -4.28 -12.20 4.90
N ASP A 249 -3.72 -12.75 5.99
CA ASP A 249 -4.46 -13.59 6.94
C ASP A 249 -5.60 -12.79 7.60
N SER A 250 -5.38 -11.52 7.95
CA SER A 250 -6.43 -10.66 8.51
C SER A 250 -7.60 -10.43 7.55
N VAL A 251 -7.35 -10.20 6.25
CA VAL A 251 -8.40 -10.04 5.23
C VAL A 251 -9.17 -11.36 5.03
N ILE A 252 -8.47 -12.48 4.94
CA ILE A 252 -9.09 -13.81 4.77
C ILE A 252 -9.90 -14.21 6.01
N ALA A 253 -9.38 -13.97 7.21
CA ALA A 253 -10.06 -14.24 8.47
C ALA A 253 -11.34 -13.41 8.59
N PHE A 254 -11.25 -12.13 8.21
CA PHE A 254 -12.40 -11.24 8.12
C PHE A 254 -13.51 -11.81 7.20
N ALA A 255 -13.15 -12.23 5.99
CA ALA A 255 -14.11 -12.81 5.04
C ALA A 255 -14.76 -14.10 5.55
N LYS A 256 -13.98 -14.99 6.17
CA LYS A 256 -14.46 -16.30 6.64
C LYS A 256 -15.50 -16.18 7.76
N ARG A 257 -15.39 -15.18 8.62
CA ARG A 257 -16.29 -14.96 9.76
C ARG A 257 -17.58 -14.27 9.33
N ASN A 258 -17.51 -13.46 8.28
CA ASN A 258 -18.60 -12.62 7.84
C ASN A 258 -19.28 -13.15 6.56
N ARG A 259 -19.57 -14.46 6.51
CA ARG A 259 -20.22 -15.13 5.35
C ARG A 259 -21.63 -14.64 5.04
N LYS A 260 -22.25 -13.90 5.96
CA LYS A 260 -23.63 -13.40 5.87
C LYS A 260 -23.72 -11.92 5.49
N ILE A 261 -22.61 -11.23 5.19
CA ILE A 261 -22.72 -9.83 4.80
C ILE A 261 -23.58 -9.77 3.53
N ARG A 262 -24.78 -9.22 3.70
CA ARG A 262 -25.73 -8.95 2.63
C ARG A 262 -25.26 -7.67 1.96
N PHE A 263 -24.24 -7.76 1.13
CA PHE A 263 -23.90 -6.69 0.21
C PHE A 263 -25.10 -6.51 -0.72
N HIS A 264 -25.61 -5.30 -0.89
CA HIS A 264 -26.67 -5.04 -1.85
C HIS A 264 -26.12 -5.31 -3.27
N VAL A 265 -26.19 -6.57 -3.70
CA VAL A 265 -25.83 -7.03 -5.06
C VAL A 265 -26.71 -6.35 -6.13
N LYS A 266 -27.80 -5.69 -5.73
CA LYS A 266 -28.76 -5.04 -6.63
C LYS A 266 -28.57 -3.53 -6.82
N ASP A 267 -27.80 -2.83 -5.98
CA ASP A 267 -27.59 -1.39 -6.12
C ASP A 267 -26.11 -1.06 -5.87
N GLN A 268 -25.31 -1.15 -6.94
CA GLN A 268 -23.88 -0.78 -7.05
C GLN A 268 -22.90 -1.57 -6.15
N LEU A 269 -22.34 -2.64 -6.74
CA LEU A 269 -21.28 -3.47 -6.17
C LEU A 269 -19.99 -2.64 -5.96
N ASP A 270 -19.53 -2.51 -4.73
CA ASP A 270 -18.10 -2.27 -4.45
C ASP A 270 -17.37 -3.64 -4.53
N PRO A 271 -16.65 -3.94 -5.64
CA PRO A 271 -15.95 -5.21 -5.78
C PRO A 271 -14.73 -5.31 -4.84
N SER A 272 -14.34 -4.23 -4.16
CA SER A 272 -13.10 -4.13 -3.39
C SER A 272 -12.98 -5.21 -2.32
N ILE A 273 -14.08 -5.62 -1.70
CA ILE A 273 -14.05 -6.71 -0.70
C ILE A 273 -13.67 -8.02 -1.37
N ALA A 274 -14.38 -8.42 -2.42
CA ALA A 274 -14.12 -9.68 -3.10
C ALA A 274 -12.72 -9.67 -3.76
N GLN A 275 -12.32 -8.53 -4.34
CA GLN A 275 -10.97 -8.30 -4.86
C GLN A 275 -9.90 -8.40 -3.77
N SER A 276 -10.14 -7.86 -2.57
CA SER A 276 -9.19 -7.95 -1.45
C SER A 276 -8.99 -9.39 -0.98
N ILE A 277 -10.05 -10.21 -1.02
CA ILE A 277 -10.00 -11.63 -0.66
C ILE A 277 -9.24 -12.42 -1.73
N ALA A 278 -9.55 -12.17 -3.01
CA ALA A 278 -8.85 -12.77 -4.13
C ALA A 278 -7.34 -12.45 -4.06
N LEU A 279 -6.98 -11.17 -3.92
CA LEU A 279 -5.60 -10.72 -3.82
C LEU A 279 -4.87 -11.31 -2.61
N SER A 280 -5.55 -11.37 -1.44
CA SER A 280 -4.95 -11.98 -0.25
C SER A 280 -4.75 -13.49 -0.41
N THR A 281 -5.68 -14.17 -1.09
CA THR A 281 -5.57 -15.61 -1.38
C THR A 281 -4.42 -15.89 -2.34
N TYR A 282 -4.30 -15.08 -3.39
CA TYR A 282 -3.12 -15.09 -4.28
C TYR A 282 -1.83 -14.86 -3.49
N GLY A 283 -1.77 -13.82 -2.67
CA GLY A 283 -0.60 -13.48 -1.85
C GLY A 283 -0.17 -14.61 -0.92
N MET A 284 -1.13 -15.30 -0.30
CA MET A 284 -0.85 -16.52 0.50
C MET A 284 -0.34 -17.68 -0.36
N GLY A 285 -0.79 -17.77 -1.62
CA GLY A 285 -0.28 -18.72 -2.62
C GLY A 285 1.19 -18.46 -2.94
N VAL A 286 1.54 -17.19 -3.18
CA VAL A 286 2.93 -16.75 -3.42
C VAL A 286 3.82 -17.04 -2.22
N LEU A 287 3.38 -16.73 -1.00
CA LEU A 287 4.12 -17.07 0.22
C LEU A 287 4.31 -18.60 0.37
N SER A 288 3.27 -19.38 0.10
CA SER A 288 3.37 -20.86 0.15
C SER A 288 4.32 -21.42 -0.92
N LEU A 289 4.41 -20.75 -2.08
CA LEU A 289 5.37 -21.09 -3.14
C LEU A 289 6.80 -20.76 -2.71
N HIS A 290 7.01 -19.59 -2.10
CA HIS A 290 8.29 -19.17 -1.51
C HIS A 290 8.80 -20.17 -0.46
N GLU A 291 7.91 -20.67 0.39
CA GLU A 291 8.20 -21.73 1.38
C GLU A 291 8.40 -23.13 0.77
N GLY A 292 8.19 -23.31 -0.54
CA GLY A 292 8.29 -24.59 -1.22
C GLY A 292 7.12 -25.57 -0.99
N VAL A 293 6.00 -25.08 -0.44
CA VAL A 293 4.78 -25.86 -0.17
C VAL A 293 3.88 -25.89 -1.41
N LEU A 294 4.36 -26.55 -2.47
CA LEU A 294 3.76 -26.52 -3.82
C LEU A 294 2.28 -26.90 -3.87
N ALA A 295 1.85 -27.91 -3.10
CA ALA A 295 0.46 -28.36 -3.11
C ALA A 295 -0.51 -27.31 -2.54
N LYS A 296 -0.07 -26.56 -1.51
CA LYS A 296 -0.84 -25.48 -0.90
C LYS A 296 -0.89 -24.27 -1.84
N ALA A 297 0.25 -23.91 -2.44
CA ALA A 297 0.34 -22.84 -3.42
C ALA A 297 -0.60 -23.06 -4.61
N GLU A 298 -0.57 -24.24 -5.23
CA GLU A 298 -1.43 -24.60 -6.36
C GLU A 298 -2.92 -24.43 -6.04
N LYS A 299 -3.35 -24.91 -4.86
CA LYS A 299 -4.73 -24.77 -4.41
C LYS A 299 -5.12 -23.29 -4.28
N LEU A 300 -4.28 -22.50 -3.61
CA LEU A 300 -4.54 -21.08 -3.37
C LEU A 300 -4.60 -20.28 -4.68
N PHE A 301 -3.75 -20.59 -5.67
CA PHE A 301 -3.83 -19.94 -6.98
C PHE A 301 -5.13 -20.27 -7.72
N LYS A 302 -5.58 -21.54 -7.71
CA LYS A 302 -6.87 -21.92 -8.30
C LYS A 302 -8.06 -21.21 -7.64
N ASP A 303 -8.05 -21.14 -6.31
CA ASP A 303 -9.09 -20.44 -5.54
C ASP A 303 -9.09 -18.94 -5.90
N SER A 304 -7.90 -18.31 -5.96
CA SER A 304 -7.75 -16.91 -6.37
C SER A 304 -8.21 -16.63 -7.80
N ILE A 305 -7.88 -17.49 -8.76
CA ILE A 305 -8.29 -17.36 -10.16
C ILE A 305 -9.81 -17.40 -10.28
N THR A 306 -10.46 -18.31 -9.54
CA THR A 306 -11.92 -18.44 -9.52
C THR A 306 -12.55 -17.13 -9.03
N MET A 307 -12.09 -16.62 -7.89
CA MET A 307 -12.58 -15.35 -7.35
C MET A 307 -12.30 -14.15 -8.28
N ALA A 308 -11.11 -14.08 -8.87
CA ALA A 308 -10.74 -13.00 -9.78
C ALA A 308 -11.62 -12.97 -11.05
N LYS A 309 -12.03 -14.14 -11.57
CA LYS A 309 -12.97 -14.25 -12.70
C LYS A 309 -14.37 -13.76 -12.33
N GLU A 310 -14.83 -14.08 -11.13
CA GLU A 310 -16.14 -13.65 -10.63
C GLU A 310 -16.23 -12.14 -10.40
N THR A 311 -15.10 -11.48 -10.11
CA THR A 311 -15.03 -10.04 -9.80
C THR A 311 -14.43 -9.20 -10.92
N GLU A 312 -14.21 -9.76 -12.11
CA GLU A 312 -13.54 -9.11 -13.24
C GLU A 312 -12.18 -8.47 -12.89
N PHE A 313 -11.44 -9.08 -11.95
CA PHE A 313 -10.15 -8.56 -11.50
C PHE A 313 -9.02 -8.99 -12.44
N ASN A 314 -9.05 -8.44 -13.66
CA ASN A 314 -8.20 -8.85 -14.78
C ASN A 314 -6.69 -8.75 -14.50
N GLU A 315 -6.28 -7.72 -13.75
CA GLU A 315 -4.87 -7.50 -13.38
C GLU A 315 -4.33 -8.65 -12.53
N LEU A 316 -5.11 -9.14 -11.56
CA LEU A 316 -4.74 -10.27 -10.72
C LEU A 316 -4.79 -11.59 -11.50
N LEU A 317 -5.76 -11.73 -12.39
CA LEU A 317 -6.00 -12.98 -13.12
C LEU A 317 -4.76 -13.43 -13.91
N ALA A 318 -4.15 -12.51 -14.66
CA ALA A 318 -2.98 -12.81 -15.48
C ALA A 318 -1.77 -13.27 -14.63
N GLU A 319 -1.50 -12.60 -13.51
CA GLU A 319 -0.39 -12.96 -12.62
C GLU A 319 -0.65 -14.28 -11.89
N ALA A 320 -1.89 -14.53 -11.46
CA ALA A 320 -2.27 -15.77 -10.79
C ALA A 320 -2.18 -17.00 -11.71
N GLU A 321 -2.58 -16.87 -12.98
CA GLU A 321 -2.46 -17.95 -13.97
C GLU A 321 -0.98 -18.28 -14.26
N LYS A 322 -0.12 -17.26 -14.34
CA LYS A 322 1.33 -17.42 -14.54
C LYS A 322 2.03 -18.11 -13.37
N GLU A 323 1.75 -17.71 -12.13
CA GLU A 323 2.33 -18.37 -10.95
C GLU A 323 1.78 -19.80 -10.75
N LEU A 324 0.54 -20.07 -11.15
CA LEU A 324 0.00 -21.42 -11.19
C LEU A 324 0.77 -22.31 -12.19
N GLU A 325 1.00 -21.82 -13.41
CA GLU A 325 1.78 -22.55 -14.42
C GLU A 325 3.16 -22.92 -13.88
N LYS A 326 3.90 -21.93 -13.37
CA LYS A 326 5.22 -22.14 -12.73
C LYS A 326 5.17 -23.17 -11.61
N THR A 327 4.14 -23.13 -10.76
CA THR A 327 3.96 -24.10 -9.66
C THR A 327 3.74 -25.52 -10.18
N THR A 328 2.98 -25.68 -11.27
CA THR A 328 2.74 -27.00 -11.86
C THR A 328 4.02 -27.61 -12.46
N VAL A 329 4.83 -26.81 -13.15
CA VAL A 329 6.14 -27.22 -13.69
C VAL A 329 7.08 -27.68 -12.57
N LEU A 330 7.22 -26.89 -11.50
CA LEU A 330 8.06 -27.25 -10.35
C LEU A 330 7.59 -28.54 -9.66
N LYS A 331 6.28 -28.76 -9.59
CA LYS A 331 5.71 -29.97 -8.99
C LYS A 331 5.95 -31.21 -9.84
N ALA A 332 5.92 -31.08 -11.17
CA ALA A 332 6.27 -32.15 -12.10
C ALA A 332 7.76 -32.53 -11.97
N ALA A 333 8.66 -31.54 -12.02
CA ALA A 333 10.10 -31.76 -11.87
C ALA A 333 10.46 -32.42 -10.52
N LYS A 334 9.80 -32.02 -9.43
CA LYS A 334 10.01 -32.65 -8.11
C LYS A 334 9.56 -34.11 -8.07
N LYS A 335 8.52 -34.49 -8.82
CA LYS A 335 8.09 -35.89 -8.93
C LYS A 335 9.05 -36.73 -9.77
N GLU A 336 9.65 -36.15 -10.81
CA GLU A 336 10.61 -36.83 -11.68
C GLU A 336 11.98 -37.05 -11.00
N GLY A 337 12.42 -36.12 -10.14
CA GLY A 337 13.66 -36.26 -9.36
C GLY A 337 13.55 -37.07 -8.05
N LEU A 338 12.38 -37.66 -7.78
CA LEU A 338 12.13 -38.59 -6.65
C LEU A 338 11.99 -40.05 -7.11
N ASN A 339 12.13 -40.31 -8.42
CA ASN A 339 12.37 -41.65 -9.00
C ASN A 339 13.86 -41.82 -9.26
#